data_AF-A0A2G9TEE2-F1
#
_entry.id   AF-A0A2G9TEE2-F1
#
_cell.length_a   1.000
_cell.length_b   1.000
_cell.length_c   1.000
_cell.angle_alpha   90.00
_cell.angle_beta   90.00
_cell.angle_gamma   90.00
#
_symmetry.space_group_name_H-M   'P 1'
#
loop_
_entity.id
_entity.type
_entity.pdbx_description
1 polymer ?
#
loop_
_entity_poly.entity_id
_entity_poly.type
_entity_poly.pdbx_seq_one_letter_code
_entity_poly.pdbx_strand_id
1 'polypeptide(L)'
;MRLMGCVSGAGADAEGREARKVNKQIEEQLAKDKQVMRATHRLLLLGAGESGKSTIVKQMRILHINGFSEAEKMEKIKDIRRNIRDSMQVILRAMGTIDPRVFLDDPSTQASMDYVLNCVNEVDGEFTQ
;
A
#
# COMPACT_ATOMS: atom_id res chain seq x y z
N MET A 1 73.22 12.09 -17.70
CA MET A 1 71.88 12.75 -17.69
C MET A 1 71.12 12.24 -16.48
N ARG A 2 70.57 13.15 -15.70
CA ARG A 2 70.01 12.95 -14.35
C ARG A 2 68.47 13.10 -14.42
N LEU A 3 67.76 12.44 -13.49
CA LEU A 3 66.30 12.49 -13.21
C LEU A 3 65.41 11.73 -14.22
N MET A 4 64.31 11.05 -13.86
CA MET A 4 63.40 11.08 -12.70
C MET A 4 62.55 9.78 -12.82
N GLY A 5 62.33 8.92 -11.83
CA GLY A 5 61.92 9.25 -10.49
C GLY A 5 60.41 9.53 -10.39
N CYS A 6 59.54 8.69 -10.96
CA CYS A 6 58.10 8.69 -10.63
C CYS A 6 57.81 7.64 -9.57
N VAL A 7 58.18 7.98 -8.32
CA VAL A 7 57.51 7.43 -7.14
C VAL A 7 56.32 8.33 -6.89
N SER A 8 55.10 7.84 -7.14
CA SER A 8 53.89 8.60 -6.89
C SER A 8 52.87 7.67 -6.24
N GLY A 9 52.76 7.80 -4.91
CA GLY A 9 51.52 7.63 -4.18
C GLY A 9 50.91 6.23 -4.13
N ALA A 10 51.51 5.32 -3.37
CA ALA A 10 50.84 4.06 -2.96
C ALA A 10 49.48 4.27 -2.27
N GLY A 11 49.20 5.48 -1.74
CA GLY A 11 47.91 5.87 -1.16
C GLY A 11 46.83 6.22 -2.21
N ALA A 12 47.18 6.95 -3.28
CA ALA A 12 46.24 7.31 -4.34
C ALA A 12 45.89 6.12 -5.25
N ASP A 13 46.82 5.17 -5.41
CA ASP A 13 46.58 3.92 -6.12
C ASP A 13 45.69 2.94 -5.34
N ALA A 14 45.69 2.99 -4.01
CA ALA A 14 44.84 2.14 -3.19
C ALA A 14 43.37 2.57 -3.28
N GLU A 15 43.09 3.87 -3.08
CA GLU A 15 41.75 4.45 -3.26
C GLU A 15 41.25 4.29 -4.69
N GLY A 16 42.10 4.50 -5.70
CA GLY A 16 41.74 4.28 -7.10
C GLY A 16 41.45 2.81 -7.45
N ARG A 17 42.14 1.85 -6.80
CA ARG A 17 41.87 0.41 -6.95
C ARG A 17 40.58 0.00 -6.24
N GLU A 18 40.30 0.56 -5.09
CA GLU A 18 39.07 0.31 -4.34
C GLU A 18 37.86 0.90 -5.07
N ALA A 19 37.95 2.14 -5.56
CA ALA A 19 36.93 2.75 -6.42
C ALA A 19 36.66 1.92 -7.68
N ARG A 20 37.69 1.35 -8.32
CA ARG A 20 37.52 0.44 -9.47
C ARG A 20 36.82 -0.87 -9.10
N LYS A 21 37.13 -1.45 -7.93
CA LYS A 21 36.44 -2.66 -7.44
C LYS A 21 34.96 -2.39 -7.18
N VAL A 22 34.65 -1.28 -6.52
CA VAL A 22 33.26 -0.84 -6.27
C VAL A 22 32.55 -0.60 -7.59
N ASN A 23 33.18 0.09 -8.54
CA ASN A 23 32.57 0.37 -9.84
C ASN A 23 32.26 -0.92 -10.62
N LYS A 24 33.19 -1.89 -10.60
CA LYS A 24 32.97 -3.21 -11.21
C LYS A 24 31.80 -3.96 -10.57
N GLN A 25 31.68 -3.92 -9.24
CA GLN A 25 30.55 -4.54 -8.52
C GLN A 25 29.22 -3.88 -8.90
N ILE A 26 29.21 -2.55 -9.06
CA ILE A 26 28.03 -1.80 -9.51
C ILE A 26 27.65 -2.19 -10.94
N GLU A 27 28.61 -2.27 -11.87
CA GLU A 27 28.36 -2.70 -13.25
C GLU A 27 27.80 -4.13 -13.32
N GLU A 28 28.37 -5.05 -12.54
CA GLU A 28 27.88 -6.44 -12.43
C GLU A 28 26.44 -6.48 -11.88
N GLN A 29 26.12 -5.65 -10.90
CA GLN A 29 24.75 -5.53 -10.37
C GLN A 29 23.77 -4.94 -11.40
N LEU A 30 24.17 -3.87 -12.09
CA LEU A 30 23.36 -3.23 -13.14
C LEU A 30 23.05 -4.20 -14.30
N ALA A 31 24.01 -5.05 -14.68
CA ALA A 31 23.80 -6.06 -15.71
C ALA A 31 22.74 -7.10 -15.29
N LYS A 32 22.78 -7.57 -14.03
CA LYS A 32 21.78 -8.49 -13.46
C LYS A 32 20.40 -7.83 -13.41
N ASP A 33 20.32 -6.61 -12.90
CA ASP A 33 19.05 -5.89 -12.76
C ASP A 33 18.42 -5.60 -14.14
N LYS A 34 19.24 -5.32 -15.17
CA LYS A 34 18.79 -5.16 -16.55
C LYS A 34 18.18 -6.43 -17.12
N GLN A 35 18.72 -7.61 -16.78
CA GLN A 35 18.15 -8.89 -17.19
C GLN A 35 16.81 -9.16 -16.50
N VAL A 36 16.72 -8.89 -15.20
CA VAL A 36 15.46 -9.03 -14.43
C VAL A 36 14.39 -8.08 -14.98
N MET A 37 14.74 -6.81 -15.21
CA MET A 37 13.82 -5.83 -15.81
C MET A 37 13.31 -6.24 -17.20
N ARG A 38 14.17 -6.80 -18.06
CA ARG A 38 13.76 -7.31 -19.38
C ARG A 38 12.80 -8.50 -19.28
N ALA A 39 12.96 -9.35 -18.27
CA ALA A 39 12.07 -10.49 -18.04
C ALA A 39 10.75 -10.08 -17.34
N THR A 40 10.70 -8.89 -16.74
CA THR A 40 9.54 -8.42 -15.97
C THR A 40 8.49 -7.78 -16.89
N HIS A 41 7.27 -8.30 -16.87
CA HIS A 41 6.14 -7.74 -17.61
C HIS A 41 5.49 -6.64 -16.78
N ARG A 42 5.54 -5.39 -17.27
CA ARG A 42 4.97 -4.22 -16.59
C ARG A 42 3.54 -4.00 -17.06
N LEU A 43 2.58 -4.10 -16.13
CA LEU A 43 1.16 -3.91 -16.39
C LEU A 43 0.68 -2.61 -15.73
N LEU A 44 -0.13 -1.83 -16.45
CA LEU A 44 -0.79 -0.62 -15.94
C LEU A 44 -2.30 -0.85 -15.91
N LEU A 45 -2.90 -0.68 -14.73
CA LEU A 45 -4.35 -0.77 -14.56
C LEU A 45 -4.95 0.64 -14.58
N LEU A 46 -5.82 0.90 -15.55
CA LEU A 46 -6.55 2.17 -15.71
C LEU A 46 -8.04 1.98 -15.45
N GLY A 47 -8.71 3.03 -14.98
CA GLY A 47 -10.14 3.02 -14.71
C GLY A 47 -10.56 4.13 -13.74
N ALA A 48 -11.84 4.47 -13.73
CA ALA A 48 -12.43 5.45 -12.83
C ALA A 48 -12.21 5.12 -11.34
N GLY A 49 -12.47 6.07 -10.44
CA GLY A 49 -12.54 5.78 -9.00
C GLY A 49 -13.44 4.56 -8.73
N GLU A 50 -13.07 3.74 -7.74
CA GLU A 50 -13.88 2.60 -7.29
C GLU A 50 -14.10 1.46 -8.31
N SER A 51 -13.50 1.53 -9.51
CA SER A 51 -13.62 0.52 -10.57
C SER A 51 -12.97 -0.85 -10.27
N GLY A 52 -12.57 -1.13 -9.04
CA GLY A 52 -12.00 -2.42 -8.63
C GLY A 52 -10.51 -2.65 -8.96
N LYS A 53 -9.75 -1.62 -9.39
CA LYS A 53 -8.30 -1.76 -9.67
C LYS A 53 -7.52 -2.36 -8.49
N SER A 54 -7.76 -1.85 -7.29
CA SER A 54 -7.13 -2.35 -6.07
C SER A 54 -7.54 -3.80 -5.76
N THR A 55 -8.76 -4.19 -6.13
CA THR A 55 -9.26 -5.56 -5.98
C THR A 55 -8.49 -6.52 -6.89
N ILE A 56 -8.24 -6.15 -8.14
CA ILE A 56 -7.43 -6.96 -9.07
C ILE A 56 -6.02 -7.18 -8.50
N VAL A 57 -5.38 -6.12 -7.98
CA VAL A 57 -4.04 -6.22 -7.38
C VAL A 57 -4.05 -7.13 -6.14
N LYS A 58 -5.09 -7.02 -5.28
CA LYS A 58 -5.26 -7.91 -4.12
C LYS A 58 -5.43 -9.38 -4.54
N GLN A 59 -6.20 -9.66 -5.59
CA GLN A 59 -6.35 -11.02 -6.13
C GLN A 59 -5.03 -11.57 -6.68
N MET A 60 -4.24 -10.73 -7.36
CA MET A 60 -2.92 -11.14 -7.84
C MET A 60 -1.99 -11.55 -6.69
N ARG A 61 -2.01 -10.82 -5.56
CA ARG A 61 -1.27 -11.21 -4.34
C ARG A 61 -1.75 -12.55 -3.77
N ILE A 62 -3.06 -12.76 -3.68
CA ILE A 62 -3.64 -14.01 -3.14
C ILE A 62 -3.22 -15.21 -3.98
N LEU A 63 -3.26 -15.09 -5.30
CA LEU A 63 -3.00 -16.20 -6.22
C LEU A 63 -1.51 -16.49 -6.44
N HIS A 64 -0.65 -15.47 -6.38
CA HIS A 64 0.75 -15.60 -6.83
C HIS A 64 1.81 -15.23 -5.78
N ILE A 65 1.43 -14.63 -4.64
CA ILE A 65 2.39 -14.08 -3.66
C ILE A 65 1.97 -14.40 -2.22
N ASN A 66 1.89 -15.68 -1.86
CA ASN A 66 1.64 -16.19 -0.49
C ASN A 66 0.56 -15.44 0.34
N GLY A 67 -0.41 -14.80 -0.33
CA GLY A 67 -1.49 -14.05 0.29
C GLY A 67 -1.08 -12.87 1.18
N PHE A 68 -1.79 -12.75 2.31
CA PHE A 68 -1.62 -11.72 3.33
C PHE A 68 -1.30 -12.37 4.67
N SER A 69 -0.36 -11.77 5.40
CA SER A 69 0.01 -12.19 6.75
C SER A 69 -1.12 -11.95 7.75
N GLU A 70 -1.09 -12.65 8.88
CA GLU A 70 -2.08 -12.43 9.96
C GLU A 70 -2.02 -11.00 10.52
N ALA A 71 -0.83 -10.40 10.58
CA ALA A 71 -0.67 -9.00 10.98
C ALA A 71 -1.39 -8.04 10.02
N GLU A 72 -1.22 -8.22 8.71
CA GLU A 72 -1.93 -7.43 7.69
C GLU A 72 -3.46 -7.61 7.80
N LYS A 73 -3.94 -8.83 8.05
CA LYS A 73 -5.37 -9.09 8.24
C LYS A 73 -5.90 -8.38 9.49
N MET A 74 -5.16 -8.42 10.58
CA MET A 74 -5.54 -7.77 11.85
C MET A 74 -5.66 -6.26 11.69
N GLU A 75 -4.73 -5.64 10.96
CA GLU A 75 -4.79 -4.21 10.63
C GLU A 75 -6.05 -3.85 9.84
N LYS A 76 -6.48 -4.73 8.93
CA LYS A 76 -7.66 -4.53 8.07
C LYS A 76 -9.00 -4.65 8.80
N ILE A 77 -9.04 -5.23 10.01
CA ILE A 77 -10.28 -5.32 10.81
C ILE A 77 -10.83 -3.93 11.11
N LYS A 78 -9.96 -2.95 11.41
CA LYS A 78 -10.36 -1.57 11.67
C LYS A 78 -11.04 -0.96 10.44
N ASP A 79 -10.43 -1.14 9.27
CA ASP A 79 -10.98 -0.67 7.99
C ASP A 79 -12.35 -1.31 7.70
N ILE A 80 -12.51 -2.62 7.94
CA ILE A 80 -13.77 -3.34 7.73
C ILE A 80 -14.87 -2.78 8.64
N ARG A 81 -14.59 -2.62 9.93
CA ARG A 81 -15.55 -2.08 10.91
C ARG A 81 -15.98 -0.66 10.53
N ARG A 82 -15.03 0.17 10.13
CA ARG A 82 -15.30 1.53 9.63
C ARG A 82 -16.18 1.50 8.39
N ASN A 83 -15.84 0.69 7.38
CA ASN A 83 -16.63 0.61 6.15
C ASN A 83 -18.08 0.17 6.41
N ILE A 84 -18.30 -0.78 7.33
CA ILE A 84 -19.65 -1.21 7.72
C ILE A 84 -20.43 -0.05 8.34
N ARG A 85 -19.82 0.69 9.28
CA ARG A 85 -20.44 1.87 9.91
C ARG A 85 -20.76 2.96 8.89
N ASP A 86 -19.78 3.35 8.09
CA ASP A 86 -19.91 4.41 7.10
C ASP A 86 -21.01 4.06 6.09
N SER A 87 -21.06 2.79 5.65
CA SER A 87 -22.12 2.30 4.76
C SER A 87 -23.50 2.36 5.40
N MET A 88 -23.63 1.98 6.68
CA MET A 88 -24.90 2.10 7.40
C MET A 88 -25.37 3.55 7.49
N GLN A 89 -24.47 4.49 7.81
CA GLN A 89 -24.81 5.92 7.87
C GLN A 89 -25.25 6.46 6.52
N VAL A 90 -24.58 6.07 5.43
CA VAL A 90 -24.96 6.47 4.06
C VAL A 90 -26.38 5.99 3.75
N ILE A 91 -26.69 4.71 4.03
CA ILE A 91 -28.02 4.14 3.79
C ILE A 91 -29.09 4.87 4.62
N LEU A 92 -28.88 5.01 5.93
CA LEU A 92 -29.85 5.65 6.83
C LEU A 92 -30.12 7.11 6.46
N ARG A 93 -29.09 7.86 6.05
CA ARG A 93 -29.27 9.23 5.55
C ARG A 93 -30.01 9.26 4.22
N ALA A 94 -29.73 8.31 3.33
CA ALA A 94 -30.38 8.22 2.03
C ALA A 94 -31.88 7.94 2.12
N MET A 95 -32.34 7.19 3.12
CA MET A 95 -33.76 6.89 3.34
C MET A 95 -34.66 8.15 3.36
N GLY A 96 -34.14 9.26 3.91
CA GLY A 96 -34.87 10.53 3.97
C GLY A 96 -34.72 11.43 2.73
N THR A 97 -33.75 11.14 1.85
CA THR A 97 -33.45 11.96 0.66
C THR A 97 -33.97 11.36 -0.64
N ILE A 98 -34.11 10.03 -0.71
CA ILE A 98 -34.67 9.35 -1.88
C ILE A 98 -36.19 9.55 -1.97
N ASP A 99 -36.72 9.50 -3.20
CA ASP A 99 -38.14 9.65 -3.50
C ASP A 99 -38.67 8.39 -4.21
N PRO A 100 -39.72 7.72 -3.70
CA PRO A 100 -40.41 8.00 -2.43
C PRO A 100 -39.51 7.70 -1.22
N ARG A 101 -39.75 8.45 -0.13
CA ARG A 101 -39.02 8.26 1.13
C ARG A 101 -39.26 6.88 1.71
N VAL A 102 -38.23 6.32 2.33
CA VAL A 102 -38.29 5.03 3.01
C VAL A 102 -38.28 5.27 4.52
N PHE A 103 -39.14 4.58 5.24
CA PHE A 103 -39.25 4.66 6.70
C PHE A 103 -38.78 3.34 7.33
N LEU A 104 -38.46 3.39 8.63
CA LEU A 104 -38.20 2.18 9.40
C LEU A 104 -39.47 1.33 9.45
N ASP A 105 -39.32 0.02 9.23
CA ASP A 105 -40.41 -0.94 9.31
C ASP A 105 -40.91 -1.10 10.76
N ASP A 106 -39.98 -1.13 11.71
CA ASP A 106 -40.25 -1.16 13.15
C ASP A 106 -39.87 0.18 13.82
N PRO A 107 -40.85 0.95 14.34
CA PRO A 107 -40.58 2.18 15.09
C PRO A 107 -39.70 2.00 16.32
N SER A 108 -39.64 0.79 16.90
CA SER A 108 -38.78 0.51 18.06
C SER A 108 -37.28 0.70 17.74
N THR A 109 -36.91 0.55 16.47
CA THR A 109 -35.52 0.68 15.99
C THR A 109 -35.06 2.12 15.78
N GLN A 110 -35.93 3.11 16.01
CA GLN A 110 -35.60 4.52 15.86
C GLN A 110 -34.41 4.94 16.74
N ALA A 111 -34.35 4.45 17.99
CA ALA A 111 -33.22 4.73 18.87
C ALA A 111 -31.88 4.18 18.34
N SER A 112 -31.91 3.04 17.64
CA SER A 112 -30.73 2.45 17.01
C SER A 112 -30.30 3.25 15.78
N MET A 113 -31.24 3.72 14.96
CA MET A 113 -30.94 4.65 13.86
C MET A 113 -30.24 5.91 14.39
N ASP A 114 -30.82 6.53 15.42
CA ASP A 114 -30.28 7.75 16.02
C ASP A 114 -28.88 7.52 16.61
N TYR A 115 -28.66 6.36 17.24
CA TYR A 115 -27.33 5.97 17.72
C TYR A 115 -26.31 5.90 16.57
N VAL A 116 -26.61 5.17 15.49
CA VAL A 116 -25.69 5.01 14.34
C VAL A 116 -25.40 6.35 13.65
N LEU A 117 -26.40 7.23 13.54
CA LEU A 117 -26.24 8.56 12.94
C LEU A 117 -25.45 9.54 13.82
N ASN A 118 -25.56 9.41 15.14
CA ASN A 118 -24.91 10.29 16.12
C ASN A 118 -23.60 9.74 16.68
N CYS A 119 -23.18 8.51 16.32
CA CYS A 119 -21.86 8.00 16.64
C CYS A 119 -20.80 8.93 16.04
N VAL A 120 -20.27 9.84 16.88
CA VAL A 120 -19.11 10.67 16.57
C VAL A 120 -17.94 9.74 16.26
N ASN A 121 -17.10 10.17 15.32
CA ASN A 121 -15.81 9.55 15.05
C ASN A 121 -14.98 9.55 16.34
N GLU A 122 -15.15 8.54 17.19
CA GLU A 122 -14.12 8.20 18.17
C GLU A 122 -12.89 7.82 17.34
N VAL A 123 -12.01 8.81 17.21
CA VAL A 123 -10.65 8.65 16.71
C VAL A 123 -10.03 7.55 17.56
N ASP A 124 -9.78 6.41 16.93
CA ASP A 124 -8.90 5.36 17.40
C ASP A 124 -9.02 5.02 18.90
N GLY A 125 -10.24 4.74 19.37
CA GLY A 125 -10.40 3.93 20.56
C GLY A 125 -9.77 2.57 20.28
N GLU A 126 -8.62 2.29 20.89
CA GLU A 126 -8.10 0.93 20.99
C GLU A 126 -9.22 0.06 21.55
N PHE A 127 -9.82 -0.74 20.67
CA PHE A 127 -10.62 -1.87 21.10
C PHE A 127 -9.63 -2.87 21.69
N THR A 128 -9.37 -2.75 22.99
CA THR A 128 -8.70 -3.78 23.77
C THR A 128 -9.50 -5.08 23.62
N GLN A 129 -8.75 -6.17 23.45
CA GLN A 129 -9.25 -7.54 23.24
C GLN A 129 -10.30 -7.96 24.28
#